data_AF-A0A497FNA0-F1
#
_entry.id   AF-A0A497FNA0-F1
#
_cell.length_a   1.000
_cell.length_b   1.000
_cell.length_c   1.000
_cell.angle_alpha   90.00
_cell.angle_beta   90.00
_cell.angle_gamma   90.00
#
_symmetry.space_group_name_H-M   'P 1'
#
loop_
_entity.id
_entity.type
_entity.pdbx_description
1 polymer ?
#
loop_
_entity_poly.entity_id
_entity_poly.type
_entity_poly.pdbx_seq_one_letter_code
_entity_poly.pdbx_strand_id
1 'polypeptide(L)'
;LKGVTDPEEKRMIISRIYFKILDETSSKLASIYGDFEYLGQGTIYPDRVESGATSTVTARIKSHHNVVLAHLSRLRKLEPLKDLYKDEVRRLATSLGLPKELTERHPFPGPGLAIRIIGEVTEDKLRIVRRAHKIVEEEVKRHGLYTDLWQAFPVLLPVKTVGVMGDERTYRYAIAVRMVVSDDAMTAEFAKPPWKLLEDISTRIVNEIPEVNRVLYDITNKPPSTIEYE
;
A
#
# COMPACT_ATOMS: atom_id res chain seq x y z
N LEU A 1 -15.55 3.32 5.23
CA LEU A 1 -15.64 2.81 3.84
C LEU A 1 -16.86 1.89 3.62
N LYS A 2 -17.85 1.85 4.53
CA LYS A 2 -19.04 1.00 4.39
C LYS A 2 -19.80 1.35 3.10
N GLY A 3 -20.12 0.35 2.30
CA GLY A 3 -20.82 0.47 1.01
C GLY A 3 -19.99 1.04 -0.16
N VAL A 4 -18.75 1.47 0.07
CA VAL A 4 -17.93 2.12 -0.95
C VAL A 4 -17.16 1.05 -1.74
N THR A 5 -17.37 1.01 -3.05
CA THR A 5 -16.71 0.07 -3.95
C THR A 5 -15.78 0.75 -4.95
N ASP A 6 -16.05 2.02 -5.29
CA ASP A 6 -15.21 2.80 -6.20
C ASP A 6 -13.83 3.10 -5.57
N PRO A 7 -12.73 2.77 -6.26
CA PRO A 7 -11.38 2.92 -5.69
C PRO A 7 -10.98 4.39 -5.48
N GLU A 8 -11.41 5.30 -6.36
CA GLU A 8 -11.13 6.73 -6.21
C GLU A 8 -11.89 7.34 -5.03
N GLU A 9 -13.14 6.93 -4.83
CA GLU A 9 -13.92 7.31 -3.65
C GLU A 9 -13.30 6.76 -2.36
N LYS A 10 -12.80 5.51 -2.36
CA LYS A 10 -12.05 4.96 -1.22
C LYS A 10 -10.83 5.82 -0.91
N ARG A 11 -10.01 6.14 -1.92
CA ARG A 11 -8.81 7.01 -1.80
C ARG A 11 -9.18 8.37 -1.21
N MET A 12 -10.23 9.00 -1.75
CA MET A 12 -10.70 10.32 -1.32
C MET A 12 -11.17 10.33 0.13
N ILE A 13 -11.99 9.35 0.53
CA ILE A 13 -12.50 9.24 1.89
C ILE A 13 -11.35 9.05 2.89
N ILE A 14 -10.41 8.16 2.59
CA ILE A 14 -9.25 7.90 3.46
C ILE A 14 -8.40 9.17 3.60
N SER A 15 -8.06 9.82 2.48
CA SER A 15 -7.28 11.07 2.48
C SER A 15 -7.96 12.15 3.31
N ARG A 16 -9.27 12.38 3.11
CA ARG A 16 -10.03 13.39 3.85
C ARG A 16 -10.02 13.13 5.35
N ILE A 17 -10.22 11.87 5.77
CA ILE A 17 -10.23 11.49 7.19
C ILE A 17 -8.82 11.65 7.79
N TYR A 18 -7.78 11.22 7.08
CA TYR A 18 -6.39 11.37 7.53
C TYR A 18 -6.06 12.84 7.80
N PHE A 19 -6.33 13.72 6.84
CA PHE A 19 -6.05 15.14 6.98
C PHE A 19 -6.88 15.83 8.07
N LYS A 20 -8.15 15.45 8.21
CA LYS A 20 -8.98 15.93 9.32
C LYS A 20 -8.37 15.57 10.68
N ILE A 21 -8.01 14.31 10.88
CA ILE A 21 -7.40 13.84 12.14
C ILE A 21 -6.06 14.52 12.38
N LEU A 22 -5.26 14.69 11.34
CA LEU A 22 -3.97 15.37 11.43
C LEU A 22 -4.13 16.84 11.85
N ASP A 23 -5.11 17.56 11.28
CA ASP A 23 -5.40 18.95 11.63
C ASP A 23 -5.89 19.09 13.08
N GLU A 24 -6.85 18.24 13.48
CA GLU A 24 -7.36 18.17 14.85
C GLU A 24 -6.24 17.84 15.85
N THR A 25 -5.37 16.90 15.51
CA THR A 25 -4.23 16.50 16.34
C THR A 25 -3.20 17.63 16.43
N SER A 26 -2.89 18.29 15.32
CA SER A 26 -1.97 19.43 15.29
C SER A 26 -2.47 20.57 16.17
N SER A 27 -3.76 20.91 16.08
CA SER A 27 -4.39 21.95 16.91
C SER A 27 -4.34 21.58 18.40
N LYS A 28 -4.64 20.33 18.73
CA LYS A 28 -4.55 19.83 20.12
C LYS A 28 -3.13 19.86 20.66
N LEU A 29 -2.12 19.55 19.85
CA LEU A 29 -0.72 19.61 20.28
C LEU A 29 -0.23 21.05 20.43
N ALA A 30 -0.71 21.96 19.58
CA ALA A 30 -0.35 23.38 19.66
C ALA A 30 -0.82 24.03 20.98
N SER A 31 -1.98 23.62 21.50
CA SER A 31 -2.45 24.10 22.81
C SER A 31 -1.62 23.61 24.00
N ILE A 32 -0.80 22.57 23.82
CA ILE A 32 0.07 21.99 24.87
C ILE A 32 1.50 22.50 24.73
N TYR A 33 2.02 22.55 23.50
CA TYR A 33 3.44 22.80 23.22
C TYR A 33 3.71 24.16 22.57
N GLY A 34 2.68 24.95 22.29
CA GLY A 34 2.76 26.21 21.54
C GLY A 34 2.58 26.00 20.04
N ASP A 35 2.40 27.11 19.31
CA ASP A 35 2.18 27.09 17.86
C ASP A 35 3.37 26.48 17.12
N PHE A 36 3.07 25.62 16.14
CA PHE A 36 4.07 25.07 15.23
C PHE A 36 4.30 26.03 14.06
N GLU A 37 5.56 26.20 13.64
CA GLU A 37 5.88 26.98 12.43
C GLU A 37 6.01 26.10 11.19
N TYR A 38 6.52 24.87 11.34
CA TYR A 38 6.91 24.01 10.23
C TYR A 38 6.16 22.67 10.21
N LEU A 39 5.86 22.20 9.01
CA LEU A 39 5.39 20.84 8.72
C LEU A 39 6.46 20.10 7.92
N GLY A 40 7.18 19.18 8.56
CA GLY A 40 8.16 18.32 7.89
C GLY A 40 7.49 17.25 7.02
N GLN A 41 7.91 17.13 5.76
CA GLN A 41 7.44 16.07 4.85
C GLN A 41 8.63 15.35 4.19
N GLY A 42 8.50 14.04 4.04
CA GLY A 42 9.50 13.19 3.38
C GLY A 42 9.37 13.11 1.86
N THR A 43 8.80 14.15 1.22
CA THR A 43 8.61 14.22 -0.24
C THR A 43 9.96 14.05 -0.96
N ILE A 44 10.01 13.21 -1.98
CA ILE A 44 11.22 12.97 -2.79
C ILE A 44 11.08 13.51 -4.23
N TYR A 45 12.16 13.47 -5.00
CA TYR A 45 12.17 14.02 -6.36
C TYR A 45 11.11 13.39 -7.30
N PRO A 46 10.93 12.05 -7.35
CA PRO A 46 9.85 11.42 -8.13
C PRO A 46 8.46 11.96 -7.81
N ASP A 47 8.13 12.18 -6.53
CA ASP A 47 6.82 12.67 -6.10
C ASP A 47 6.51 14.06 -6.67
N ARG A 48 7.55 14.90 -6.84
CA ARG A 48 7.42 16.25 -7.41
C ARG A 48 7.17 16.23 -8.91
N VAL A 49 7.78 15.30 -9.62
CA VAL A 49 7.57 15.13 -11.06
C VAL A 49 6.15 14.62 -11.33
N GLU A 50 5.68 13.64 -10.55
CA GLU A 50 4.30 13.12 -10.66
C GLU A 50 3.25 14.18 -10.31
N SER A 51 3.48 14.99 -9.27
CA SER A 51 2.54 16.05 -8.86
C SER A 51 2.58 17.29 -9.75
N GLY A 52 3.69 17.52 -10.47
CA GLY A 52 3.80 18.56 -11.51
C GLY A 52 3.08 18.20 -12.80
N ALA A 53 2.96 16.91 -13.11
CA ALA A 53 2.15 16.39 -14.21
C ALA A 53 0.67 16.32 -13.77
N THR A 54 0.00 17.47 -13.70
CA THR A 54 -1.39 17.59 -13.21
C THR A 54 -2.36 16.62 -13.88
N SER A 55 -2.88 15.65 -13.12
CA SER A 55 -4.11 14.93 -13.46
C SER A 55 -5.33 15.73 -12.97
N THR A 56 -6.43 15.67 -13.72
CA THR A 56 -7.70 16.38 -13.43
C THR A 56 -8.34 15.98 -12.08
N VAL A 57 -7.96 14.84 -11.52
CA VAL A 57 -8.43 14.33 -10.21
C VAL A 57 -7.86 15.16 -9.05
N THR A 58 -6.57 15.53 -9.11
CA THR A 58 -5.90 16.36 -8.11
C THR A 58 -6.55 17.75 -7.93
N ALA A 59 -7.16 18.29 -8.98
CA ALA A 59 -7.81 19.60 -8.94
C ALA A 59 -9.12 19.60 -8.13
N ARG A 60 -9.92 18.52 -8.19
CA ARG A 60 -11.16 18.38 -7.41
C ARG A 60 -10.92 18.15 -5.92
N ILE A 61 -9.80 17.51 -5.56
CA ILE A 61 -9.41 17.24 -4.18
C ILE A 61 -9.04 18.54 -3.44
N LYS A 62 -8.36 19.47 -4.12
CA LYS A 62 -7.88 20.73 -3.52
C LYS A 62 -9.00 21.67 -3.01
N SER A 63 -10.18 21.68 -3.64
CA SER A 63 -11.25 22.62 -3.26
C SER A 63 -11.98 22.25 -1.96
N HIS A 64 -12.22 20.96 -1.70
CA HIS A 64 -12.84 20.50 -0.45
C HIS A 64 -11.87 20.33 0.72
N HIS A 65 -10.56 20.22 0.46
CA HIS A 65 -9.54 20.07 1.51
C HIS A 65 -9.22 21.39 2.25
N ASN A 66 -9.38 22.55 1.60
CA ASN A 66 -9.01 23.83 2.21
C ASN A 66 -9.82 24.19 3.47
N VAL A 67 -11.06 23.68 3.62
CA VAL A 67 -11.88 23.92 4.83
C VAL A 67 -11.47 23.01 5.98
N VAL A 68 -10.89 21.84 5.70
CA VAL A 68 -10.56 20.78 6.67
C VAL A 68 -9.12 20.91 7.22
N LEU A 69 -8.30 21.79 6.63
CA LEU A 69 -6.87 21.95 6.93
C LEU A 69 -6.54 23.31 7.57
N ALA A 70 -7.46 23.89 8.35
CA ALA A 70 -7.36 25.27 8.80
C ALA A 70 -6.11 25.54 9.67
N HIS A 71 -5.65 24.56 10.44
CA HIS A 71 -4.42 24.67 11.23
C HIS A 71 -3.18 24.31 10.39
N LEU A 72 -3.23 23.18 9.69
CA LEU A 72 -2.11 22.70 8.86
C LEU A 72 -1.75 23.66 7.72
N SER A 73 -2.72 24.39 7.17
CA SER A 73 -2.50 25.38 6.11
C SER A 73 -1.70 26.60 6.55
N ARG A 74 -1.55 26.83 7.86
CA ARG A 74 -0.72 27.91 8.42
C ARG A 74 0.76 27.52 8.54
N LEU A 75 1.06 26.23 8.48
CA LEU A 75 2.42 25.71 8.65
C LEU A 75 3.23 25.85 7.36
N ARG A 76 4.50 26.22 7.50
CA ARG A 76 5.46 26.25 6.40
C ARG A 76 5.95 24.82 6.13
N LYS A 77 5.81 24.36 4.88
CA LYS A 77 6.29 23.03 4.50
C LYS A 77 7.82 23.00 4.48
N LEU A 78 8.40 21.97 5.10
CA LEU A 78 9.82 21.68 5.09
C LEU A 78 10.05 20.30 4.46
N GLU A 79 10.66 20.26 3.28
CA GLU A 79 10.83 19.05 2.47
C GLU A 79 12.32 18.78 2.21
N PRO A 80 13.07 18.24 3.20
CA PRO A 80 14.53 18.11 3.11
C PRO A 80 14.99 17.06 2.09
N LEU A 81 14.11 16.14 1.66
CA LEU A 81 14.44 15.03 0.75
C LEU A 81 14.01 15.32 -0.71
N LYS A 82 13.48 16.51 -0.99
CA LYS A 82 12.76 16.84 -2.22
C LYS A 82 13.57 16.74 -3.52
N ASP A 83 14.90 16.72 -3.40
CA ASP A 83 15.84 16.69 -4.52
C ASP A 83 16.57 15.32 -4.62
N LEU A 84 16.15 14.33 -3.83
CA LEU A 84 16.74 13.00 -3.79
C LEU A 84 15.87 11.94 -4.49
N TYR A 85 16.52 10.95 -5.08
CA TYR A 85 15.92 9.71 -5.55
C TYR A 85 15.82 8.65 -4.43
N LYS A 86 15.08 7.55 -4.69
CA LYS A 86 14.77 6.54 -3.67
C LYS A 86 16.02 5.82 -3.16
N ASP A 87 16.96 5.51 -4.04
CA ASP A 87 18.24 4.90 -3.70
C ASP A 87 19.12 5.83 -2.86
N GLU A 88 19.10 7.13 -3.14
CA GLU A 88 19.80 8.16 -2.38
C GLU A 88 19.23 8.30 -0.97
N VAL A 89 17.90 8.28 -0.83
CA VAL A 89 17.23 8.29 0.47
C VAL A 89 17.59 7.03 1.28
N ARG A 90 17.69 5.86 0.65
CA ARG A 90 18.14 4.62 1.33
C ARG A 90 19.59 4.72 1.82
N ARG A 91 20.50 5.26 0.99
CA ARG A 91 21.90 5.51 1.38
C ARG A 91 22.00 6.50 2.53
N LEU A 92 21.25 7.61 2.46
CA LEU A 92 21.18 8.60 3.53
C LEU A 92 20.67 7.96 4.83
N ALA A 93 19.59 7.18 4.77
CA ALA A 93 19.04 6.50 5.93
C ALA A 93 20.05 5.55 6.59
N THR A 94 20.80 4.81 5.77
CA THR A 94 21.89 3.93 6.24
C THR A 94 22.99 4.73 6.94
N SER A 95 23.41 5.86 6.37
CA SER A 95 24.43 6.74 6.98
C SER A 95 23.99 7.37 8.31
N LEU A 96 22.67 7.55 8.49
CA LEU A 96 22.07 8.02 9.74
C LEU A 96 21.91 6.91 10.79
N GLY A 97 22.31 5.66 10.48
CA GLY A 97 22.22 4.52 11.39
C GLY A 97 20.81 3.93 11.52
N LEU A 98 19.90 4.20 10.57
CA LEU A 98 18.58 3.57 10.59
C LEU A 98 18.69 2.05 10.36
N PRO A 99 17.89 1.23 11.06
CA PRO A 99 17.86 -0.21 10.86
C PRO A 99 17.61 -0.61 9.41
N LYS A 100 18.37 -1.60 8.93
CA LYS A 100 18.25 -2.16 7.57
C LYS A 100 16.82 -2.59 7.24
N GLU A 101 16.12 -3.16 8.22
CA GLU A 101 14.71 -3.58 8.11
C GLU A 101 13.76 -2.42 7.76
N LEU A 102 14.06 -1.19 8.17
CA LEU A 102 13.28 -0.01 7.81
C LEU A 102 13.66 0.53 6.43
N THR A 103 14.95 0.53 6.09
CA THR A 103 15.45 1.08 4.82
C THR A 103 15.10 0.21 3.61
N GLU A 104 15.02 -1.10 3.83
CA GLU A 104 14.72 -2.10 2.78
C GLU A 104 13.25 -2.49 2.71
N ARG A 105 12.41 -1.94 3.59
CA ARG A 105 10.98 -2.24 3.59
C ARG A 105 10.36 -1.89 2.23
N HIS A 106 9.53 -2.80 1.73
CA HIS A 106 8.71 -2.54 0.54
C HIS A 106 7.84 -1.29 0.75
N PRO A 107 7.63 -0.47 -0.29
CA PRO A 107 6.69 0.63 -0.20
C PRO A 107 5.29 0.11 0.13
N PHE A 108 4.54 0.90 0.90
CA PHE A 108 3.17 0.58 1.30
C PHE A 108 2.27 1.78 0.96
N PRO A 109 1.16 1.57 0.25
CA PRO A 109 0.33 2.67 -0.26
C PRO A 109 -0.35 3.43 0.88
N GLY A 110 -0.59 4.73 0.70
CA GLY A 110 -1.29 5.58 1.68
C GLY A 110 -2.68 5.06 2.09
N PRO A 111 -3.55 4.67 1.13
CA PRO A 111 -4.81 3.96 1.42
C PRO A 111 -4.66 2.58 2.08
N GLY A 112 -3.42 2.05 2.13
CA GLY A 112 -3.09 0.77 2.72
C GLY A 112 -3.84 -0.40 2.09
N LEU A 113 -4.40 -1.26 2.95
CA LEU A 113 -5.10 -2.46 2.51
C LEU A 113 -6.43 -2.18 1.77
N ALA A 114 -6.94 -0.95 1.81
CA ALA A 114 -8.22 -0.61 1.18
C ALA A 114 -8.21 -0.77 -0.35
N ILE A 115 -7.04 -0.58 -0.99
CA ILE A 115 -6.84 -0.78 -2.44
C ILE A 115 -6.35 -2.19 -2.79
N ARG A 116 -6.15 -3.04 -1.77
CA ARG A 116 -5.82 -4.47 -1.91
C ARG A 116 -7.03 -5.36 -1.63
N ILE A 117 -8.19 -4.76 -1.41
CA ILE A 117 -9.48 -5.42 -1.29
C ILE A 117 -10.35 -4.85 -2.39
N ILE A 118 -10.65 -5.68 -3.39
CA ILE A 118 -11.46 -5.22 -4.53
C ILE A 118 -12.91 -5.07 -4.08
N GLY A 119 -13.49 -3.91 -4.41
CA GLY A 119 -14.81 -3.52 -3.96
C GLY A 119 -14.87 -3.11 -2.49
N GLU A 120 -15.95 -3.47 -1.79
CA GLU A 120 -16.23 -2.98 -0.44
C GLU A 120 -15.25 -3.52 0.60
N VAL A 121 -14.73 -2.62 1.45
CA VAL A 121 -13.83 -2.93 2.57
C VAL A 121 -14.63 -3.20 3.84
N THR A 122 -14.58 -4.43 4.33
CA THR A 122 -15.19 -4.87 5.60
C THR A 122 -14.14 -5.39 6.58
N GLU A 123 -14.46 -5.49 7.87
CA GLU A 123 -13.51 -5.99 8.88
C GLU A 123 -13.08 -7.44 8.60
N ASP A 124 -14.00 -8.28 8.11
CA ASP A 124 -13.67 -9.66 7.72
C ASP A 124 -12.66 -9.70 6.58
N LYS A 125 -12.87 -8.89 5.53
CA LYS A 125 -11.94 -8.80 4.41
C LYS A 125 -10.59 -8.23 4.82
N LEU A 126 -10.58 -7.25 5.73
CA LEU A 126 -9.34 -6.72 6.32
C LEU A 126 -8.59 -7.80 7.11
N ARG A 127 -9.28 -8.60 7.91
CA ARG A 127 -8.68 -9.73 8.63
C ARG A 127 -8.02 -10.73 7.67
N ILE A 128 -8.72 -11.09 6.59
CA ILE A 128 -8.21 -12.01 5.56
C ILE A 128 -6.94 -11.44 4.93
N VAL A 129 -6.98 -10.20 4.42
CA VAL A 129 -5.83 -9.59 3.74
C VAL A 129 -4.65 -9.37 4.68
N ARG A 130 -4.87 -8.97 5.95
CA ARG A 130 -3.78 -8.85 6.94
C ARG A 130 -3.04 -10.17 7.15
N ARG A 131 -3.78 -11.27 7.29
CA ARG A 131 -3.21 -12.61 7.46
C ARG A 131 -2.45 -13.06 6.22
N ALA A 132 -3.05 -12.87 5.04
CA ALA A 132 -2.40 -13.19 3.78
C ALA A 132 -1.12 -12.37 3.57
N HIS A 133 -1.14 -11.08 3.95
CA HIS A 133 0.02 -10.19 3.78
C HIS A 133 1.18 -10.68 4.65
N LYS A 134 0.89 -11.09 5.88
CA LYS A 134 1.88 -11.70 6.77
C LYS A 134 2.49 -12.96 6.16
N ILE A 135 1.67 -13.85 5.59
CA ILE A 135 2.14 -15.08 4.94
C ILE A 135 3.04 -14.75 3.74
N VAL A 136 2.61 -13.88 2.83
CA VAL A 136 3.39 -13.49 1.64
C VAL A 136 4.73 -12.89 2.05
N GLU A 137 4.73 -11.97 3.01
CA GLU A 137 5.96 -11.33 3.49
C GLU A 137 6.92 -12.33 4.16
N GLU A 138 6.40 -13.22 5.02
CA GLU A 138 7.20 -14.27 5.67
C GLU A 138 7.83 -15.21 4.65
N GLU A 139 7.06 -15.72 3.69
CA GLU A 139 7.60 -16.66 2.69
C GLU A 139 8.61 -15.98 1.74
N VAL A 140 8.33 -14.76 1.29
CA VAL A 140 9.28 -14.00 0.47
C VAL A 140 10.60 -13.76 1.23
N LYS A 141 10.55 -13.46 2.53
CA LYS A 141 11.73 -13.33 3.39
C LYS A 141 12.45 -14.67 3.60
N ARG A 142 11.73 -15.76 3.88
CA ARG A 142 12.30 -17.11 4.04
C ARG A 142 13.06 -17.57 2.80
N HIS A 143 12.54 -17.23 1.61
CA HIS A 143 13.16 -17.55 0.33
C HIS A 143 14.25 -16.54 -0.09
N GLY A 144 14.56 -15.54 0.74
CA GLY A 144 15.64 -14.59 0.48
C GLY A 144 15.36 -13.55 -0.61
N LEU A 145 14.13 -13.44 -1.10
CA LEU A 145 13.78 -12.59 -2.26
C LEU A 145 13.25 -11.20 -1.86
N TYR A 146 13.15 -10.91 -0.57
CA TYR A 146 12.52 -9.66 -0.10
C TYR A 146 13.22 -8.41 -0.63
N THR A 147 14.55 -8.39 -0.69
CA THR A 147 15.33 -7.25 -1.19
C THR A 147 15.38 -7.15 -2.72
N ASP A 148 15.15 -8.26 -3.42
CA ASP A 148 15.21 -8.34 -4.88
C ASP A 148 13.90 -7.88 -5.53
N LEU A 149 12.81 -7.96 -4.78
CA LEU A 149 11.49 -7.51 -5.21
C LEU A 149 11.29 -6.04 -4.87
N TRP A 150 10.68 -5.30 -5.79
CA TRP A 150 10.21 -3.95 -5.49
C TRP A 150 9.06 -4.00 -4.48
N GLN A 151 8.07 -4.87 -4.74
CA GLN A 151 6.94 -5.12 -3.86
C GLN A 151 6.44 -6.56 -4.01
N ALA A 152 5.97 -7.14 -2.90
CA ALA A 152 5.22 -8.40 -2.86
C ALA A 152 4.02 -8.29 -1.92
N PHE A 153 2.81 -8.55 -2.40
CA PHE A 153 1.60 -8.45 -1.58
C PHE A 153 0.43 -9.29 -2.13
N PRO A 154 -0.54 -9.66 -1.27
CA PRO A 154 -1.80 -10.25 -1.70
C PRO A 154 -2.87 -9.19 -1.99
N VAL A 155 -3.80 -9.56 -2.86
CA VAL A 155 -5.03 -8.83 -3.18
C VAL A 155 -6.21 -9.79 -3.01
N LEU A 156 -7.23 -9.38 -2.25
CA LEU A 156 -8.47 -10.14 -2.10
C LEU A 156 -9.44 -9.79 -3.22
N LEU A 157 -9.78 -10.79 -4.04
CA LEU A 157 -10.70 -10.62 -5.15
C LEU A 157 -12.16 -10.65 -4.68
N PRO A 158 -13.09 -9.97 -5.38
CA PRO A 158 -14.49 -9.88 -4.98
C PRO A 158 -15.29 -11.12 -5.43
N VAL A 159 -14.60 -12.24 -5.69
CA VAL A 159 -15.18 -13.48 -6.19
C VAL A 159 -14.94 -14.60 -5.20
N LYS A 160 -15.93 -15.48 -5.10
CA LYS A 160 -15.81 -16.76 -4.40
C LYS A 160 -15.71 -17.88 -5.42
N THR A 161 -14.97 -18.91 -5.07
CA THR A 161 -14.73 -20.05 -5.96
C THR A 161 -15.06 -21.35 -5.25
N VAL A 162 -15.41 -22.36 -6.05
CA VAL A 162 -15.62 -23.72 -5.52
C VAL A 162 -14.26 -24.31 -5.15
N GLY A 163 -14.18 -24.95 -4.00
CA GLY A 163 -13.04 -25.75 -3.58
C GLY A 163 -13.50 -27.03 -2.91
N VAL A 164 -12.57 -27.94 -2.67
CA VAL A 164 -12.80 -29.15 -1.89
C VAL A 164 -11.82 -29.11 -0.73
N MET A 165 -12.33 -29.17 0.50
CA MET A 165 -11.51 -29.23 1.71
C MET A 165 -12.04 -30.35 2.59
N GLY A 166 -11.23 -31.40 2.78
CA GLY A 166 -11.76 -32.68 3.27
C GLY A 166 -12.77 -33.25 2.29
N ASP A 167 -13.93 -33.69 2.78
CA ASP A 167 -15.00 -34.28 1.97
C ASP A 167 -16.11 -33.29 1.59
N GLU A 168 -15.99 -32.01 1.99
CA GLU A 168 -17.02 -30.99 1.75
C GLU A 168 -16.64 -30.00 0.64
N ARG A 169 -17.66 -29.61 -0.14
CA ARG A 169 -17.55 -28.50 -1.09
C ARG A 169 -17.55 -27.18 -0.35
N THR A 170 -16.59 -26.32 -0.66
CA THR A 170 -16.48 -24.97 -0.09
C THR A 170 -16.73 -23.90 -1.15
N TYR A 171 -17.28 -22.75 -0.71
CA TYR A 171 -17.43 -21.56 -1.55
C TYR A 171 -16.82 -20.36 -0.82
N ARG A 172 -15.54 -20.10 -1.10
CA ARG A 172 -14.65 -19.20 -0.33
C ARG A 172 -13.92 -18.25 -1.29
N TYR A 173 -13.30 -17.20 -0.75
CA TYR A 173 -12.65 -16.16 -1.57
C TYR A 173 -11.41 -16.67 -2.31
N ALA A 174 -11.03 -15.94 -3.35
CA ALA A 174 -9.75 -16.08 -4.02
C ALA A 174 -8.81 -14.91 -3.68
N ILE A 175 -7.52 -15.22 -3.51
CA ILE A 175 -6.45 -14.23 -3.36
C ILE A 175 -5.58 -14.25 -4.62
N ALA A 176 -5.28 -13.07 -5.17
CA ALA A 176 -4.20 -12.90 -6.14
C ALA A 176 -2.93 -12.46 -5.41
N VAL A 177 -1.81 -13.08 -5.70
CA VAL A 177 -0.48 -12.67 -5.22
C VAL A 177 0.19 -11.86 -6.31
N ARG A 178 0.65 -10.66 -5.95
CA ARG A 178 1.38 -9.75 -6.84
C ARG A 178 2.80 -9.62 -6.35
N MET A 179 3.77 -9.90 -7.21
CA MET A 179 5.18 -9.63 -6.97
C MET A 179 5.76 -8.96 -8.21
N VAL A 180 6.52 -7.89 -8.02
CA VAL A 180 7.10 -7.13 -9.12
C VAL A 180 8.55 -6.76 -8.86
N VAL A 181 9.31 -6.65 -9.94
CA VAL A 181 10.65 -6.07 -9.98
C VAL A 181 10.57 -4.75 -10.75
N SER A 182 11.21 -3.72 -10.22
CA SER A 182 11.18 -2.37 -10.78
C SER A 182 12.32 -1.54 -10.20
N ASP A 183 12.84 -0.59 -10.98
CA ASP A 183 13.84 0.38 -10.52
C ASP A 183 13.20 1.66 -9.97
N ASP A 184 12.07 2.09 -10.55
CA ASP A 184 11.46 3.41 -10.30
C ASP A 184 9.92 3.40 -10.14
N ALA A 185 9.30 2.21 -10.16
CA ALA A 185 7.86 1.97 -10.21
C ALA A 185 7.11 2.55 -11.44
N MET A 186 7.77 3.23 -12.38
CA MET A 186 7.14 3.73 -13.61
C MET A 186 6.86 2.58 -14.58
N THR A 187 7.82 1.67 -14.72
CA THR A 187 7.65 0.35 -15.37
C THR A 187 7.91 -0.75 -14.35
N ALA A 188 7.26 -1.90 -14.51
CA ALA A 188 7.49 -3.03 -13.61
C ALA A 188 7.23 -4.35 -14.33
N GLU A 189 8.12 -5.32 -14.12
CA GLU A 189 7.92 -6.69 -14.57
C GLU A 189 7.29 -7.51 -13.44
N PHE A 190 6.37 -8.42 -13.77
CA PHE A 190 5.98 -9.43 -12.80
C PHE A 190 7.21 -10.29 -12.46
N ALA A 191 7.42 -10.56 -11.18
CA ALA A 191 8.55 -11.37 -10.77
C ALA A 191 8.37 -12.82 -11.25
N LYS A 192 9.47 -13.51 -11.50
CA LYS A 192 9.46 -14.95 -11.83
C LYS A 192 10.04 -15.74 -10.66
N PRO A 193 9.37 -15.77 -9.49
CA PRO A 193 9.90 -16.46 -8.33
C PRO A 193 9.98 -17.97 -8.58
N PRO A 194 10.80 -18.71 -7.81
CA PRO A 194 10.78 -20.16 -7.84
C PRO A 194 9.36 -20.69 -7.59
N TRP A 195 8.95 -21.70 -8.34
CA TRP A 195 7.64 -22.35 -8.15
C TRP A 195 7.42 -22.79 -6.71
N LYS A 196 8.49 -23.20 -6.02
CA LYS A 196 8.45 -23.59 -4.61
C LYS A 196 7.95 -22.46 -3.69
N LEU A 197 8.36 -21.21 -3.92
CA LEU A 197 7.84 -20.07 -3.16
C LEU A 197 6.33 -19.89 -3.38
N LEU A 198 5.86 -20.01 -4.63
CA LEU A 198 4.44 -19.91 -4.95
C LEU A 198 3.62 -21.04 -4.32
N GLU A 199 4.14 -22.27 -4.32
CA GLU A 199 3.54 -23.41 -3.64
C GLU A 199 3.45 -23.20 -2.12
N ASP A 200 4.52 -22.70 -1.49
CA ASP A 200 4.55 -22.46 -0.04
C ASP A 200 3.54 -21.36 0.36
N ILE A 201 3.50 -20.25 -0.39
CA ILE A 201 2.50 -19.19 -0.18
C ILE A 201 1.09 -19.73 -0.36
N SER A 202 0.82 -20.45 -1.45
CA SER A 202 -0.50 -21.01 -1.75
C SER A 202 -0.96 -21.96 -0.64
N THR A 203 -0.10 -22.89 -0.25
CA THR A 203 -0.35 -23.88 0.79
C THR A 203 -0.67 -23.21 2.13
N ARG A 204 0.15 -22.25 2.55
CA ARG A 204 -0.07 -21.54 3.82
C ARG A 204 -1.35 -20.71 3.79
N ILE A 205 -1.62 -19.97 2.71
CA ILE A 205 -2.84 -19.17 2.59
C ILE A 205 -4.09 -20.05 2.72
N VAL A 206 -4.14 -21.16 1.98
CA VAL A 206 -5.32 -22.04 1.94
C VAL A 206 -5.53 -22.79 3.26
N ASN A 207 -4.44 -23.23 3.91
CA ASN A 207 -4.53 -23.98 5.16
C ASN A 207 -4.73 -23.09 6.39
N GLU A 208 -4.10 -21.92 6.41
CA GLU A 208 -4.16 -21.03 7.57
C GLU A 208 -5.38 -20.11 7.52
N ILE A 209 -5.90 -19.72 6.35
CA ILE A 209 -7.01 -18.74 6.21
C ILE A 209 -8.29 -19.45 5.74
N PRO A 210 -9.22 -19.81 6.66
CA PRO A 210 -10.40 -20.58 6.31
C PRO A 210 -11.32 -19.89 5.31
N GLU A 211 -11.28 -18.58 5.18
CA GLU A 211 -12.13 -17.83 4.26
C GLU A 211 -11.65 -17.87 2.80
N VAL A 212 -10.48 -18.47 2.53
CA VAL A 212 -9.83 -18.54 1.22
C VAL A 212 -9.65 -19.99 0.79
N ASN A 213 -9.93 -20.30 -0.47
CA ASN A 213 -9.71 -21.64 -1.02
C ASN A 213 -9.00 -21.65 -2.37
N ARG A 214 -8.57 -20.48 -2.85
CA ARG A 214 -7.88 -20.34 -4.13
C ARG A 214 -6.86 -19.23 -4.07
N VAL A 215 -5.69 -19.52 -4.63
CA VAL A 215 -4.60 -18.56 -4.78
C VAL A 215 -4.23 -18.48 -6.25
N LEU A 216 -4.07 -17.26 -6.76
CA LEU A 216 -3.66 -16.93 -8.12
C LEU A 216 -2.37 -16.11 -8.07
N TYR A 217 -1.64 -16.04 -9.18
CA TYR A 217 -0.46 -15.20 -9.32
C TYR A 217 -0.63 -14.25 -10.49
N ASP A 218 -0.38 -12.95 -10.29
CA ASP A 218 -0.51 -11.95 -11.34
C ASP A 218 0.75 -11.87 -12.21
N ILE A 219 0.61 -12.29 -13.47
CA ILE A 219 1.66 -12.37 -14.48
C ILE A 219 1.60 -11.21 -15.50
N THR A 220 0.97 -10.09 -15.16
CA THR A 220 0.82 -8.94 -16.05
C THR A 220 1.90 -7.88 -15.78
N ASN A 221 2.63 -7.43 -16.80
CA ASN A 221 3.59 -6.33 -16.64
C ASN A 221 2.89 -4.96 -16.54
N LYS A 222 3.60 -3.98 -15.97
CA LYS A 222 3.29 -2.55 -16.07
C LYS A 222 4.18 -1.92 -17.15
N PRO A 223 3.63 -1.45 -18.28
CA PRO A 223 2.25 -1.57 -18.79
C PRO A 223 1.92 -2.98 -19.35
N PRO A 224 0.62 -3.35 -19.57
CA PRO A 224 -0.58 -2.50 -19.53
C PRO A 224 -1.24 -2.38 -18.15
N SER A 225 -0.84 -3.18 -17.15
CA SER A 225 -1.41 -3.09 -15.81
C SER A 225 -0.76 -1.96 -15.00
N THR A 226 -1.19 -1.80 -13.75
CA THR A 226 -0.39 -1.10 -12.73
C THR A 226 0.18 -2.10 -11.72
N ILE A 227 0.89 -1.62 -10.67
CA ILE A 227 1.42 -2.51 -9.63
C ILE A 227 0.29 -2.93 -8.69
N GLU A 228 -0.47 -1.98 -8.15
CA GLU A 228 -1.66 -2.24 -7.34
C GLU A 228 -2.86 -2.60 -8.25
N TYR A 229 -3.91 -3.18 -7.69
CA TYR A 229 -5.12 -3.54 -8.45
C TYR A 229 -6.14 -2.39 -8.53
N GLU A 230 -6.03 -1.41 -7.64
CA GLU A 230 -6.90 -0.23 -7.48
C GLU A 230 -6.09 0.97 -6.99
#